data_AF-A0A4Q9HPX9-F1
#
_entry.id   AF-A0A4Q9HPX9-F1
#
_cell.length_a   1.000
_cell.length_b   1.000
_cell.length_c   1.000
_cell.angle_alpha   90.00
_cell.angle_beta   90.00
_cell.angle_gamma   90.00
#
_symmetry.space_group_name_H-M   'P 1'
#
loop_
_entity.id
_entity.type
_entity.pdbx_description
1 polymer ?
#
loop_
_entity_poly.entity_id
_entity_poly.type
_entity_poly.pdbx_seq_one_letter_code
_entity_poly.pdbx_strand_id
1 'polypeptide(L)'
;MTDFSVQYGVVDEARQYMIQQTNAIATAIEDLHTKVKVVLSELDGETAGAYDAKHREWLAKVEDMRTTLTAGHLVLGDIHAGYKTTDTREGNRWMSLRA
;
A
#
# COMPACT_ATOMS: atom_id res chain seq x y z
N MET A 1 1.08 26.92 -1.95
CA MET A 1 1.52 25.76 -2.77
C MET A 1 2.69 24.97 -2.18
N THR A 2 3.58 25.54 -1.36
CA THR A 2 4.77 24.85 -0.83
C THR A 2 4.48 23.78 0.22
N ASP A 3 3.58 24.04 1.18
CA ASP A 3 3.26 23.11 2.28
C ASP A 3 2.62 21.79 1.81
N PHE A 4 1.64 21.87 0.91
CA PHE A 4 0.96 20.68 0.35
C PHE A 4 1.89 19.81 -0.52
N SER A 5 2.81 20.42 -1.28
CA SER A 5 3.80 19.70 -2.09
C SER A 5 4.80 18.94 -1.21
N VAL A 6 5.25 19.56 -0.11
CA VAL A 6 6.13 18.93 0.88
C VAL A 6 5.44 17.75 1.56
N GLN A 7 4.17 17.92 1.97
CA GLN A 7 3.38 16.83 2.56
C GLN A 7 3.17 15.67 1.59
N TYR A 8 2.91 15.94 0.30
CA TYR A 8 2.79 14.90 -0.72
C TYR A 8 4.09 14.09 -0.88
N GLY A 9 5.26 14.76 -0.87
CA GLY A 9 6.56 14.09 -0.91
C GLY A 9 6.79 13.14 0.26
N VAL A 10 6.49 13.57 1.49
CA VAL A 10 6.60 12.73 2.70
C VAL A 10 5.66 11.53 2.65
N VAL A 11 4.46 11.71 2.09
CA VAL A 11 3.48 10.63 1.95
C VAL A 11 3.91 9.60 0.91
N ASP A 12 4.53 10.01 -0.20
CA ASP A 12 5.06 9.06 -1.20
C ASP A 12 6.23 8.25 -0.63
N GLU A 13 7.13 8.87 0.15
CA GLU A 13 8.22 8.17 0.84
C GLU A 13 7.68 7.13 1.85
N ALA A 14 6.73 7.54 2.70
CA ALA A 14 6.08 6.64 3.65
C ALA A 14 5.39 5.46 2.95
N ARG A 15 4.77 5.70 1.80
CA ARG A 15 4.17 4.64 0.96
C ARG A 15 5.23 3.68 0.43
N GLN A 16 6.31 4.18 -0.17
CA GLN A 16 7.37 3.33 -0.69
C GLN A 16 7.94 2.43 0.42
N TYR A 17 8.10 2.99 1.62
CA TYR A 17 8.46 2.23 2.81
C TYR A 17 7.41 1.15 3.15
N MET A 18 6.12 1.49 3.18
CA MET A 18 5.05 0.51 3.45
C MET A 18 4.98 -0.62 2.41
N ILE A 19 5.22 -0.32 1.13
CA ILE A 19 5.30 -1.33 0.07
C ILE A 19 6.49 -2.27 0.33
N GLN A 20 7.66 -1.73 0.68
CA GLN A 20 8.83 -2.52 1.03
C GLN A 20 8.56 -3.43 2.24
N GLN A 21 7.92 -2.91 3.29
CA GLN A 21 7.56 -3.70 4.47
C GLN A 21 6.52 -4.78 4.13
N THR A 22 5.52 -4.46 3.30
CA THR A 22 4.52 -5.44 2.84
C THR A 22 5.18 -6.59 2.07
N ASN A 23 6.16 -6.27 1.20
CA ASN A 23 6.95 -7.27 0.50
C ASN A 23 7.81 -8.11 1.45
N ALA A 24 8.44 -7.49 2.45
CA ALA A 24 9.23 -8.19 3.46
C ALA A 24 8.38 -9.18 4.26
N ILE A 25 7.15 -8.78 4.64
CA ILE A 25 6.19 -9.66 5.31
C ILE A 25 5.80 -10.83 4.40
N ALA A 26 5.52 -10.57 3.12
CA ALA A 26 5.20 -11.62 2.15
C ALA A 26 6.31 -12.66 2.05
N THR A 27 7.56 -12.21 1.90
CA THR A 27 8.73 -13.10 1.86
C THR A 27 8.88 -13.90 3.15
N ALA A 28 8.70 -13.28 4.32
CA ALA A 28 8.79 -13.97 5.59
C ALA A 28 7.72 -15.06 5.77
N ILE A 29 6.51 -14.84 5.24
CA ILE A 29 5.42 -15.84 5.23
C ILE A 29 5.79 -17.02 4.33
N GLU A 30 6.31 -16.76 3.14
CA GLU A 30 6.74 -17.82 2.20
C GLU A 30 7.94 -18.62 2.74
N ASP A 31 8.89 -17.95 3.38
CA ASP A 31 10.02 -18.60 4.06
C ASP A 31 9.54 -19.50 5.20
N LEU A 32 8.57 -19.02 5.98
CA LEU A 32 7.92 -19.82 7.02
C LEU A 32 7.21 -21.03 6.40
N HIS A 33 6.46 -20.85 5.32
CA HIS A 33 5.78 -21.93 4.60
C HIS A 33 6.75 -23.00 4.12
N THR A 34 7.87 -22.59 3.52
CA THR A 34 8.90 -23.51 3.06
C THR A 34 9.47 -24.35 4.20
N LYS A 35 9.74 -23.72 5.36
CA LYS A 35 10.22 -24.43 6.56
C LYS A 35 9.18 -25.37 7.13
N VAL A 36 7.92 -24.93 7.22
CA VAL A 36 6.85 -25.75 7.79
C VAL A 36 6.56 -26.92 6.88
N LYS A 37 6.58 -26.77 5.55
CA LYS A 37 6.35 -27.84 4.59
C LYS A 37 7.26 -29.06 4.78
N VAL A 38 8.46 -28.87 5.31
CA VAL A 38 9.41 -29.96 5.66
C VAL A 38 8.88 -30.83 6.79
N VAL A 39 8.21 -30.24 7.78
CA VAL A 39 7.63 -30.93 8.94
C VAL A 39 6.13 -31.17 8.79
N LEU A 40 5.49 -30.60 7.77
CA LEU A 40 4.05 -30.73 7.53
C LEU A 40 3.65 -32.16 7.14
N SER A 41 4.57 -32.94 6.58
CA SER A 41 4.39 -34.40 6.40
C SER A 41 4.47 -35.20 7.70
N GLU A 42 5.03 -34.62 8.76
CA GLU A 42 5.15 -35.21 10.09
C GLU A 42 4.05 -34.72 11.06
N LEU A 43 3.38 -33.61 10.70
CA LEU A 43 2.26 -33.07 11.45
C LEU A 43 0.99 -33.87 11.17
N ASP A 44 0.21 -34.10 12.23
CA ASP A 44 -1.09 -34.77 12.13
C ASP A 44 -2.02 -33.99 11.18
N GLY A 45 -2.88 -34.70 10.44
CA GLY A 45 -3.63 -34.15 9.31
C GLY A 45 -4.51 -32.94 9.66
N GLU A 46 -4.99 -32.87 10.90
CA GLU A 46 -5.74 -31.72 11.43
C GLU A 46 -4.84 -30.48 11.61
N THR A 47 -3.61 -30.66 12.10
CA THR A 47 -2.66 -29.56 12.30
C THR A 47 -2.15 -29.01 10.96
N ALA A 48 -1.89 -29.90 10.00
CA ALA A 48 -1.56 -29.51 8.64
C ALA A 48 -2.68 -28.67 7.99
N GLY A 49 -3.93 -29.11 8.12
CA GLY A 49 -5.09 -28.37 7.62
C GLY A 49 -5.30 -27.00 8.29
N ALA A 50 -5.08 -26.92 9.61
CA ALA A 50 -5.16 -25.67 10.36
C ALA A 50 -4.06 -24.68 9.94
N TYR A 51 -2.84 -25.17 9.72
CA TYR A 51 -1.75 -24.37 9.22
C TYR A 51 -2.04 -23.82 7.81
N ASP A 52 -2.48 -24.65 6.88
CA ASP A 52 -2.80 -24.23 5.51
C ASP A 52 -3.94 -23.20 5.47
N ALA A 53 -4.92 -23.31 6.38
CA ALA A 53 -5.95 -22.29 6.53
C ALA A 53 -5.35 -20.94 7.00
N LYS A 54 -4.44 -20.96 7.97
CA LYS A 54 -3.77 -19.75 8.47
C LYS A 54 -2.82 -19.14 7.45
N HIS A 55 -2.10 -19.97 6.71
CA HIS A 55 -1.23 -19.51 5.64
C HIS A 55 -2.00 -18.75 4.56
N ARG A 56 -3.14 -19.30 4.11
CA ARG A 56 -4.03 -18.62 3.16
C ARG A 56 -4.60 -17.31 3.72
N GLU A 57 -4.97 -17.29 5.01
CA GLU A 57 -5.44 -16.07 5.68
C GLU A 57 -4.35 -14.98 5.69
N TRP A 58 -3.09 -15.33 5.94
CA TRP A 58 -1.98 -14.39 5.92
C TRP A 58 -1.72 -13.84 4.52
N LEU A 59 -1.72 -14.70 3.49
CA LEU A 59 -1.56 -14.26 2.10
C LEU A 59 -2.68 -13.31 1.68
N ALA A 60 -3.93 -13.59 2.06
CA ALA A 60 -5.06 -12.71 1.78
C ALA A 60 -4.89 -11.32 2.43
N LYS A 61 -4.38 -11.25 3.68
CA LYS A 61 -4.10 -9.97 4.35
C LYS A 61 -2.95 -9.20 3.70
N VAL A 62 -1.92 -9.89 3.21
CA VAL A 62 -0.83 -9.26 2.44
C VAL A 62 -1.37 -8.63 1.17
N GLU A 63 -2.25 -9.32 0.46
CA GLU A 63 -2.86 -8.80 -0.76
C GLU A 63 -3.80 -7.62 -0.49
N ASP A 64 -4.54 -7.66 0.61
CA ASP A 64 -5.37 -6.54 1.05
C ASP A 64 -4.52 -5.29 1.39
N MET A 65 -3.37 -5.47 2.04
CA MET A 65 -2.41 -4.38 2.26
C MET A 65 -1.90 -3.79 0.93
N ARG A 66 -1.53 -4.64 -0.04
CA ARG A 66 -1.11 -4.18 -1.38
C ARG A 66 -2.20 -3.37 -2.07
N THR A 67 -3.44 -3.86 -2.02
CA THR A 67 -4.61 -3.22 -2.61
C THR A 67 -4.86 -1.86 -1.97
N THR A 68 -4.89 -1.79 -0.64
CA THR A 68 -5.12 -0.56 0.12
C THR A 68 -4.04 0.49 -0.15
N LEU A 69 -2.76 0.08 -0.17
CA LEU A 69 -1.63 0.99 -0.46
C LEU A 69 -1.67 1.53 -1.89
N THR A 70 -2.18 0.73 -2.84
CA THR A 70 -2.38 1.15 -4.23
C THR A 70 -3.54 2.11 -4.36
N ALA A 71 -4.69 1.80 -3.74
CA ALA A 71 -5.87 2.66 -3.76
C ALA A 71 -5.60 4.01 -3.10
N GLY A 72 -4.91 4.03 -1.96
CA GLY A 72 -4.54 5.27 -1.28
C GLY A 72 -3.67 6.20 -2.14
N HIS A 73 -2.77 5.63 -2.95
CA HIS A 73 -1.94 6.41 -3.86
C HIS A 73 -2.75 7.06 -4.99
N LEU A 74 -3.68 6.33 -5.59
CA LEU A 74 -4.54 6.87 -6.65
C LEU A 74 -5.35 8.06 -6.12
N VAL A 75 -5.95 7.92 -4.93
CA VAL A 75 -6.71 9.00 -4.28
C VAL A 75 -5.83 10.23 -4.01
N LEU A 76 -4.62 10.03 -3.50
CA LEU A 76 -3.68 11.14 -3.24
C LEU A 76 -3.22 11.83 -4.53
N GLY A 77 -2.97 11.06 -5.59
CA GLY A 77 -2.65 11.59 -6.92
C GLY A 77 -3.78 12.42 -7.50
N ASP A 78 -5.02 11.93 -7.39
CA ASP A 78 -6.22 12.61 -7.87
C ASP A 78 -6.46 13.92 -7.10
N ILE A 79 -6.31 13.90 -5.77
CA ILE A 79 -6.40 15.10 -4.94
C ILE A 79 -5.35 16.13 -5.37
N HIS A 80 -4.10 15.71 -5.57
CA HIS A 80 -3.04 16.62 -6.00
C HIS A 80 -3.30 17.23 -7.39
N ALA A 81 -3.75 16.41 -8.35
CA ALA A 81 -4.11 16.89 -9.69
C ALA A 81 -5.30 17.86 -9.66
N GLY A 82 -6.31 17.59 -8.83
CA GLY A 82 -7.47 18.45 -8.62
C GLY A 82 -7.11 19.81 -8.01
N TYR A 83 -6.25 19.81 -6.98
CA TYR A 83 -5.76 21.05 -6.37
C TYR A 83 -4.95 21.90 -7.35
N LYS A 84 -4.00 21.31 -8.10
CA LYS A 84 -3.21 22.05 -9.10
C LYS A 84 -4.09 22.69 -10.18
N THR A 85 -5.11 21.96 -10.63
CA THR A 85 -6.06 22.45 -11.63
C THR A 85 -6.92 23.59 -11.08
N THR A 86 -7.40 23.47 -9.84
CA THR A 86 -8.22 24.49 -9.18
C THR A 86 -7.42 25.76 -8.91
N ASP A 87 -6.21 25.64 -8.37
CA ASP A 87 -5.32 26.77 -8.07
C ASP A 87 -4.91 27.51 -9.36
N THR A 88 -4.60 26.79 -10.43
CA THR A 88 -4.32 27.39 -11.75
C THR A 88 -5.54 28.16 -12.28
N ARG A 89 -6.74 27.58 -12.14
CA ARG A 89 -7.99 28.22 -12.59
C ARG A 89 -8.29 29.49 -11.80
N GLU A 90 -8.13 29.45 -10.49
CA GLU A 90 -8.35 30.62 -9.63
C GLU A 90 -7.28 31.68 -9.87
N GLY A 91 -6.01 31.32 -9.98
CA GLY A 91 -4.92 32.22 -10.34
C GLY A 91 -5.17 32.97 -11.65
N ASN A 92 -5.62 32.25 -12.69
CA ASN A 92 -5.99 32.87 -13.97
C ASN A 92 -7.21 33.80 -13.82
N ARG A 93 -8.19 33.44 -13.01
CA ARG A 93 -9.38 34.27 -12.75
C ARG A 93 -9.01 35.55 -11.99
N TRP A 94 -8.11 35.47 -11.02
CA TRP A 94 -7.56 36.63 -10.30
C TRP A 94 -6.76 37.54 -11.24
N MET A 95 -5.96 36.99 -12.15
CA MET A 95 -5.26 37.78 -13.17
C MET A 95 -6.23 38.47 -14.13
N SER A 96 -7.32 37.80 -14.54
CA SER A 96 -8.34 38.41 -15.41
C SER A 96 -9.18 39.50 -14.73
N LEU A 97 -9.25 39.52 -13.39
CA LEU A 97 -9.96 40.55 -12.62
C LEU A 97 -9.08 41.76 -12.28
N ARG A 98 -7.75 41.62 -12.46
CA ARG A 98 -6.76 42.70 -12.25
C ARG A 98 -6.30 43.37 -13.55
N ALA A 99 -6.78 42.90 -14.70
CA ALA A 99 -6.59 43.51 -16.02
C ALA A 99 -7.84 44.30 -16.42
#